data_AF-A0AA42Y8Z5-F1
#
_entry.id   AF-A0AA42Y8Z5-F1
#
_cell.length_a   1.000
_cell.length_b   1.000
_cell.length_c   1.000
_cell.angle_alpha   90.00
_cell.angle_beta   90.00
_cell.angle_gamma   90.00
#
_symmetry.space_group_name_H-M   'P 1'
#
loop_
_entity.id
_entity.type
_entity.pdbx_description
1 polymer ?
#
loop_
_entity_poly.entity_id
_entity_poly.type
_entity_poly.pdbx_seq_one_letter_code
_entity_poly.pdbx_strand_id
1 'polypeptide(L)'
;MNSRIRINKLVVIGVGLIGASFALALKRARAVKHVVGVGRTRRNLAAARRLKVIDEMQFDPGRAVRDADLVLLATPVGQMAAVMAAIAPHLPPRAVVTDGGSTKRDVIACARRFLGGQFHRFVPAHPIAGTE
;
A
#
# COMPACT_ATOMS: atom_id res chain seq x y z
N MET A 1 -21.19 2.94 -20.97
CA MET A 1 -20.77 3.32 -19.60
C MET A 1 -19.31 2.92 -19.40
N ASN A 2 -18.37 3.82 -19.68
CA ASN A 2 -16.93 3.55 -19.57
C ASN A 2 -16.48 3.60 -18.10
N SER A 3 -16.50 2.47 -17.41
CA SER A 3 -15.72 2.32 -16.18
C SER A 3 -14.24 2.18 -16.58
N ARG A 4 -13.56 3.31 -16.79
CA ARG A 4 -12.10 3.31 -16.92
C ARG A 4 -11.54 2.90 -15.55
N ILE A 5 -10.97 1.70 -15.46
CA ILE A 5 -10.14 1.30 -14.33
C ILE A 5 -9.08 2.39 -14.14
N ARG A 6 -8.99 2.95 -12.92
CA ARG A 6 -8.12 4.09 -12.62
C ARG A 6 -6.76 3.68 -12.08
N ILE A 7 -6.64 2.45 -11.57
CA ILE A 7 -5.42 1.92 -10.95
C ILE A 7 -5.12 0.55 -11.58
N ASN A 8 -4.07 0.45 -12.40
CA ASN A 8 -3.67 -0.83 -12.96
C ASN A 8 -3.02 -1.71 -11.90
N LYS A 9 -2.13 -1.16 -11.08
CA LYS A 9 -1.45 -1.89 -10.01
C LYS A 9 -1.50 -1.15 -8.67
N LEU A 10 -2.17 -1.77 -7.70
CA LEU A 10 -2.14 -1.40 -6.29
C LEU A 10 -1.14 -2.30 -5.55
N VAL A 11 -0.28 -1.72 -4.73
CA VAL A 11 0.57 -2.44 -3.79
C VAL A 11 0.10 -2.14 -2.37
N VAL A 12 -0.23 -3.18 -1.62
CA VAL A 12 -0.63 -3.08 -0.21
C VAL A 12 0.46 -3.66 0.66
N ILE A 13 1.18 -2.80 1.39
CA ILE A 13 2.22 -3.20 2.32
C ILE A 13 1.59 -3.32 3.71
N GLY A 14 1.35 -4.56 4.15
CA GLY A 14 0.56 -4.86 5.34
C GLY A 14 -0.89 -5.25 5.00
N VAL A 15 -1.10 -6.54 4.71
CA VAL A 15 -2.44 -7.07 4.37
C VAL A 15 -3.23 -7.49 5.62
N GLY A 16 -3.33 -6.57 6.58
CA GLY A 16 -4.17 -6.70 7.78
C GLY A 16 -5.59 -6.16 7.55
N LEU A 17 -6.31 -5.79 8.61
CA LEU A 17 -7.68 -5.27 8.52
C LEU A 17 -7.81 -4.09 7.57
N ILE A 18 -7.07 -3.00 7.79
CA ILE A 18 -7.10 -1.78 6.97
C ILE A 18 -6.69 -2.07 5.53
N GLY A 19 -5.52 -2.68 5.33
CA GLY A 19 -4.99 -2.97 3.98
C GLY A 19 -5.92 -3.89 3.17
N ALA A 20 -6.48 -4.92 3.80
CA ALA A 20 -7.41 -5.82 3.13
C ALA A 20 -8.74 -5.14 2.81
N SER A 21 -9.28 -4.35 3.74
CA SER A 21 -10.54 -3.62 3.55
C SER A 21 -10.44 -2.61 2.42
N PHE A 22 -9.34 -1.87 2.34
CA PHE A 22 -9.05 -0.92 1.26
C PHE A 22 -8.96 -1.61 -0.10
N ALA A 23 -8.20 -2.71 -0.19
CA ALA A 23 -8.07 -3.48 -1.42
C ALA A 23 -9.43 -4.02 -1.90
N LEU A 24 -10.22 -4.60 -1.00
CA LEU A 24 -11.55 -5.12 -1.32
C LEU A 24 -12.51 -4.00 -1.74
N ALA A 25 -12.46 -2.82 -1.10
CA ALA A 25 -13.28 -1.68 -1.49
C ALA A 25 -12.97 -1.22 -2.92
N LEU A 26 -11.69 -1.11 -3.29
CA LEU A 26 -11.30 -0.77 -4.66
C LEU A 26 -11.70 -1.85 -5.68
N LYS A 27 -11.59 -3.12 -5.32
CA LYS A 27 -12.07 -4.23 -6.17
C LYS A 27 -13.59 -4.17 -6.38
N ARG A 28 -14.36 -3.95 -5.31
CA ARG A 28 -15.83 -3.78 -5.37
C ARG A 28 -16.24 -2.60 -6.25
N ALA A 29 -15.51 -1.48 -6.14
CA ALA A 29 -15.72 -0.30 -6.97
C ALA A 29 -15.21 -0.47 -8.43
N ARG A 30 -14.61 -1.62 -8.79
CA ARG A 30 -13.96 -1.86 -10.08
C ARG A 30 -12.90 -0.80 -10.43
N ALA A 31 -12.25 -0.24 -9.40
CA ALA A 31 -11.29 0.84 -9.52
C ALA A 31 -9.84 0.35 -9.67
N VAL A 32 -9.58 -0.93 -9.39
CA VAL A 32 -8.26 -1.56 -9.46
C VAL A 32 -8.27 -2.83 -10.32
N LYS A 33 -7.22 -3.03 -11.13
CA LYS A 33 -7.05 -4.24 -11.96
C LYS A 33 -6.28 -5.35 -11.25
N HIS A 34 -5.18 -5.00 -10.58
CA HIS A 34 -4.28 -5.97 -9.94
C HIS A 34 -3.81 -5.47 -8.57
N VAL A 35 -3.85 -6.34 -7.56
CA VAL A 35 -3.44 -6.04 -6.19
C VAL A 35 -2.29 -6.96 -5.78
N VAL A 36 -1.14 -6.37 -5.45
CA VAL A 36 -0.01 -7.07 -4.85
C VAL A 36 -0.02 -6.88 -3.34
N GLY A 37 -0.07 -7.98 -2.59
CA GLY A 37 0.04 -7.97 -1.14
C GLY A 37 1.45 -8.22 -0.67
N VAL A 38 1.98 -7.33 0.17
CA VAL A 38 3.28 -7.49 0.82
C VAL A 38 3.08 -7.80 2.31
N GLY A 39 3.77 -8.84 2.78
CA GLY A 39 3.67 -9.30 4.16
C GLY A 39 4.82 -10.21 4.57
N ARG A 40 4.85 -10.56 5.86
CA ARG A 40 5.96 -11.33 6.47
C ARG A 40 5.80 -12.85 6.35
N THR A 41 4.55 -13.34 6.37
CA THR A 41 4.28 -14.77 6.45
C THR A 41 3.48 -15.26 5.24
N ARG A 42 3.90 -16.40 4.68
CA ARG A 42 3.17 -17.04 3.58
C ARG A 42 1.74 -17.39 3.98
N ARG A 43 1.51 -17.78 5.23
CA ARG A 43 0.18 -18.11 5.77
C ARG A 43 -0.81 -16.95 5.60
N ASN A 44 -0.43 -15.73 5.99
CA ASN A 44 -1.32 -14.57 5.92
C ASN A 44 -1.59 -14.16 4.47
N LEU A 45 -0.55 -14.15 3.62
CA LEU A 45 -0.71 -13.82 2.20
C LEU A 45 -1.52 -14.88 1.43
N ALA A 46 -1.37 -16.16 1.79
CA ALA A 46 -2.20 -17.24 1.26
C ALA A 46 -3.67 -17.08 1.64
N ALA A 47 -3.96 -16.72 2.89
CA ALA A 47 -5.32 -16.40 3.31
C ALA A 47 -5.89 -15.20 2.53
N ALA A 48 -5.12 -14.12 2.40
CA ALA A 48 -5.53 -12.93 1.65
C ALA A 48 -5.82 -13.24 0.17
N ARG A 49 -5.00 -14.07 -0.48
CA ARG A 49 -5.21 -14.50 -1.86
C ARG A 49 -6.45 -15.39 -2.00
N ARG A 50 -6.65 -16.35 -1.08
CA ARG A 50 -7.87 -17.18 -1.03
C ARG A 50 -9.13 -16.35 -0.88
N LEU A 51 -9.07 -15.29 -0.06
CA LEU A 51 -10.16 -14.32 0.13
C LEU A 51 -10.26 -13.28 -1.00
N LYS A 52 -9.46 -13.42 -2.07
CA LYS A 52 -9.41 -12.52 -3.23
C LYS A 52 -9.07 -11.06 -2.89
N VAL A 53 -8.51 -10.80 -1.71
CA VAL A 53 -8.01 -9.48 -1.29
C VAL A 53 -6.87 -9.06 -2.21
N ILE A 54 -5.95 -9.99 -2.46
CA ILE A 54 -4.76 -9.79 -3.30
C ILE A 54 -4.75 -10.81 -4.44
N ASP A 55 -4.12 -10.45 -5.54
CA ASP A 55 -3.95 -11.29 -6.72
C ASP A 55 -2.57 -11.96 -6.72
N GLU A 56 -1.57 -11.25 -6.17
CA GLU A 56 -0.17 -11.66 -6.10
C GLU A 56 0.39 -11.48 -4.67
N MET A 57 1.24 -12.42 -4.25
CA MET A 57 1.99 -12.33 -2.99
C MET A 57 3.42 -11.88 -3.26
N GLN A 58 3.93 -10.96 -2.44
CA GLN A 58 5.33 -10.55 -2.49
C GLN A 58 5.88 -10.40 -1.06
N PHE A 59 7.17 -10.69 -0.89
CA PHE A 59 7.87 -10.58 0.40
C PHE A 59 8.87 -9.41 0.41
N ASP A 60 9.31 -8.98 -0.78
CA ASP A 60 10.19 -7.84 -0.97
C ASP A 60 9.37 -6.59 -1.38
N PRO A 61 9.25 -5.57 -0.51
CA PRO A 61 8.48 -4.36 -0.82
C PRO A 61 9.06 -3.58 -2.01
N GLY A 62 10.38 -3.57 -2.20
CA GLY A 62 11.04 -2.90 -3.32
C GLY A 62 10.70 -3.54 -4.67
N ARG A 63 10.65 -4.88 -4.72
CA ARG A 63 10.15 -5.59 -5.92
C ARG A 63 8.66 -5.35 -6.14
N ALA A 64 7.87 -5.32 -5.08
CA ALA A 64 6.42 -5.15 -5.17
C ALA A 64 6.03 -3.83 -5.86
N VAL A 65 6.70 -2.72 -5.50
CA VAL A 65 6.36 -1.37 -5.97
C VAL A 65 6.75 -1.05 -7.41
N ARG A 66 7.51 -1.93 -8.08
CA ARG A 66 7.81 -1.76 -9.51
C ARG A 66 6.51 -1.68 -10.31
N ASP A 67 6.40 -0.68 -11.18
CA ASP A 67 5.20 -0.41 -11.98
C ASP A 67 3.90 -0.17 -11.19
N ALA A 68 3.99 0.14 -9.89
CA ALA A 68 2.82 0.52 -9.10
C ALA A 68 2.26 1.87 -9.56
N ASP A 69 0.94 1.98 -9.59
CA ASP A 69 0.25 3.28 -9.71
C ASP A 69 -0.07 3.85 -8.32
N LEU A 70 -0.40 2.96 -7.36
CA LEU A 70 -0.72 3.31 -5.98
C LEU A 70 -0.05 2.34 -5.01
N VAL A 71 0.55 2.89 -3.95
CA VAL A 71 1.10 2.13 -2.81
C VAL A 71 0.39 2.55 -1.53
N LEU A 72 -0.20 1.59 -0.82
CA LEU A 72 -0.77 1.78 0.51
C LEU A 72 0.17 1.19 1.56
N LEU A 73 0.62 2.03 2.49
CA LEU A 73 1.36 1.65 3.68
C LEU A 73 0.39 1.38 4.83
N ALA A 74 0.07 0.10 5.06
CA ALA A 74 -0.84 -0.37 6.11
C ALA A 74 -0.11 -1.20 7.18
N THR A 75 1.18 -0.94 7.38
CA THR A 75 1.97 -1.46 8.50
C THR A 75 1.83 -0.57 9.74
N PRO A 76 2.16 -1.07 10.95
CA PRO A 76 2.29 -0.22 12.13
C PRO A 76 3.19 1.00 11.86
N VAL A 77 2.87 2.15 12.46
CA VAL A 77 3.60 3.41 12.26
C VAL A 77 5.11 3.25 12.50
N GLY A 78 5.50 2.52 13.55
CA GLY A 78 6.91 2.26 13.86
C GLY A 78 7.69 1.49 12.78
N GLN A 79 7.02 0.87 11.82
CA GLN A 79 7.66 0.15 10.70
C GLN A 79 7.73 0.97 9.41
N MET A 80 7.03 2.12 9.33
CA MET A 80 6.92 2.89 8.08
C MET A 80 8.27 3.41 7.60
N ALA A 81 9.20 3.75 8.50
CA ALA A 81 10.55 4.21 8.14
C ALA A 81 11.31 3.18 7.31
N ALA A 82 11.38 1.94 7.80
CA ALA A 82 12.06 0.85 7.10
C ALA A 82 11.38 0.54 5.76
N VAL A 83 10.04 0.56 5.71
CA VAL A 83 9.28 0.31 4.49
C VAL A 83 9.53 1.42 3.45
N MET A 84 9.42 2.69 3.85
CA MET A 84 9.63 3.84 2.96
C MET A 84 11.06 3.85 2.40
N ALA A 85 12.06 3.57 3.25
CA ALA A 85 13.45 3.43 2.82
C ALA A 85 13.64 2.31 1.79
N ALA A 86 12.96 1.16 1.99
CA ALA A 86 13.06 0.02 1.08
C ALA A 86 12.37 0.25 -0.27
N ILE A 87 11.27 1.01 -0.32
CA ILE A 87 10.54 1.25 -1.58
C ILE A 87 11.09 2.45 -2.37
N ALA A 88 11.68 3.45 -1.70
CA ALA A 88 12.09 4.70 -2.34
C ALA A 88 12.97 4.50 -3.60
N PRO A 89 13.97 3.59 -3.62
CA PRO A 89 14.79 3.36 -4.82
C PRO A 89 14.04 2.70 -5.99
N HIS A 90 12.85 2.17 -5.76
CA HIS A 90 12.11 1.33 -6.71
C HIS A 90 10.76 1.91 -7.12
N LEU A 91 10.34 3.04 -6.53
CA LEU A 91 9.08 3.70 -6.86
C LEU A 91 9.11 4.29 -8.27
N PRO A 92 8.18 3.90 -9.16
CA PRO A 92 8.12 4.47 -10.50
C PRO A 92 7.69 5.95 -10.45
N PRO A 93 8.01 6.77 -11.48
CA PRO A 93 7.67 8.20 -11.54
C PRO A 93 6.20 8.54 -11.25
N ARG A 94 5.27 7.66 -11.65
CA ARG A 94 3.82 7.85 -11.52
C ARG A 94 3.19 7.38 -10.20
N ALA A 95 3.93 6.65 -9.35
CA ALA A 95 3.34 6.06 -8.15
C ALA A 95 2.96 7.13 -7.13
N VAL A 96 1.69 7.10 -6.69
CA VAL A 96 1.25 7.79 -5.47
C VAL A 96 1.47 6.86 -4.28
N VAL A 97 1.95 7.41 -3.17
CA VAL A 97 2.12 6.68 -1.91
C VAL A 97 1.18 7.27 -0.88
N THR A 98 0.42 6.43 -0.19
CA THR A 98 -0.46 6.83 0.93
C THR A 98 -0.33 5.85 2.08
N ASP A 99 -0.93 6.15 3.22
CA ASP A 99 -0.77 5.37 4.45
C ASP A 99 -2.09 5.16 5.20
N GLY A 100 -2.11 4.22 6.14
CA GLY A 100 -3.21 3.98 7.07
C GLY A 100 -2.84 4.15 8.55
N GLY A 101 -1.74 4.84 8.85
CA GLY A 101 -1.24 5.04 10.21
C GLY A 101 -2.12 5.95 11.06
N SER A 102 -2.12 5.76 12.38
CA SER A 102 -2.95 6.55 13.29
C SER A 102 -2.36 7.92 13.64
N THR A 103 -1.03 8.08 13.60
CA THR A 103 -0.36 9.37 13.81
C THR A 103 0.09 9.96 12.48
N LYS A 104 0.04 11.28 12.34
CA LYS A 104 0.33 11.97 11.07
C LYS A 104 1.59 12.82 11.09
N ARG A 105 1.90 13.46 12.22
CA ARG A 105 3.16 14.21 12.35
C ARG A 105 4.37 13.29 12.14
N ASP A 106 4.38 12.13 12.79
CA ASP A 106 5.49 11.17 12.69
C ASP A 106 5.57 10.56 11.29
N VAL A 107 4.44 10.18 10.71
CA VAL A 107 4.37 9.58 9.39
C VAL A 107 4.79 10.57 8.29
N ILE A 108 4.39 11.83 8.39
CA ILE A 108 4.82 12.88 7.45
C ILE A 108 6.32 13.15 7.60
N ALA A 109 6.83 13.25 8.82
CA ALA A 109 8.27 13.43 9.06
C ALA A 109 9.09 12.26 8.50
N CYS A 110 8.59 11.04 8.69
CA CYS A 110 9.15 9.82 8.13
C CYS A 110 9.15 9.87 6.58
N ALA A 111 8.02 10.19 5.96
CA ALA A 111 7.90 10.30 4.51
C ALA A 111 8.86 11.35 3.93
N ARG A 112 8.98 12.52 4.55
CA ARG A 112 9.92 13.56 4.12
C ARG A 112 11.36 13.06 4.13
N ARG A 113 11.74 12.35 5.20
CA ARG A 113 13.11 11.81 5.36
C ARG A 113 13.42 10.70 4.36
N PHE A 114 12.53 9.72 4.20
CA PHE A 114 12.85 8.49 3.50
C PHE A 114 12.43 8.46 2.03
N LEU A 115 11.41 9.23 1.64
CA LEU A 115 11.06 9.39 0.22
C LEU A 115 11.88 10.51 -0.45
N GLY A 116 12.48 11.43 0.32
CA GLY A 116 13.36 12.47 -0.19
C GLY A 116 12.70 13.31 -1.29
N GLY A 117 13.36 13.43 -2.45
CA GLY A 117 12.82 14.16 -3.61
C GLY A 117 11.48 13.64 -4.13
N GLN A 118 11.09 12.42 -3.74
CA GLN A 118 9.84 11.78 -4.12
C GLN A 118 8.68 12.12 -3.17
N PHE A 119 8.94 12.87 -2.10
CA PHE A 119 7.95 13.23 -1.07
C PHE A 119 6.69 13.92 -1.64
N HIS A 120 6.81 14.67 -2.74
CA HIS A 120 5.68 15.32 -3.40
C HIS A 120 4.59 14.35 -3.88
N ARG A 121 4.87 13.03 -3.90
CA ARG A 121 3.93 11.96 -4.28
C ARG A 121 3.30 11.26 -3.08
N PHE A 122 3.66 11.67 -1.87
CA PHE A 122 3.11 11.14 -0.64
C PHE A 122 1.86 11.91 -0.22
N VAL A 123 0.75 11.20 -0.08
CA VAL A 123 -0.53 11.75 0.40
C VAL A 123 -0.83 11.10 1.75
N PRO A 124 -0.59 11.79 2.88
CA PRO A 124 -0.88 11.24 4.20
C PRO A 124 -2.38 11.02 4.38
N ALA A 125 -2.77 9.91 4.99
CA ALA A 125 -4.17 9.59 5.25
C ALA A 125 -4.35 8.91 6.61
N HIS A 126 -5.53 9.03 7.21
CA HIS A 126 -5.89 8.34 8.44
C HIS A 126 -7.34 7.89 8.32
N PRO A 127 -7.60 6.64 7.87
CA PRO A 127 -8.96 6.12 7.85
C PRO A 127 -9.46 6.00 9.29
N ILE A 128 -10.48 6.78 9.66
CA ILE A 128 -11.18 6.65 10.95
C ILE A 128 -12.16 5.47 10.85
N ALA A 129 -11.59 4.27 10.80
CA ALA A 129 -12.28 3.00 10.66
C ALA A 129 -11.37 1.88 11.17
N GLY A 130 -11.95 0.78 11.64
CA GLY A 130 -11.23 -0.36 12.19
C GLY A 130 -12.02 -1.01 13.31
N THR A 131 -11.43 -2.05 13.90
CA THR A 131 -11.93 -2.70 15.13
C THR A 131 -10.79 -2.75 16.12
N GLU A 132 -11.12 -2.69 17.41
CA GLU A 132 -10.19 -2.96 18.51
C GLU A 132 -9.90 -4.46 18.68
#